data_AF-A0A953FZ72-F1
#
_entry.id   AF-A0A953FZ72-F1
#
_cell.length_a   1.000
_cell.length_b   1.000
_cell.length_c   1.000
_cell.angle_alpha   90.00
_cell.angle_beta   90.00
_cell.angle_gamma   90.00
#
_symmetry.space_group_name_H-M   'P 1'
#
loop_
_entity.id
_entity.type
_entity.pdbx_description
1 polymer ?
#
loop_
_entity_poly.entity_id
_entity_poly.type
_entity_poly.pdbx_seq_one_letter_code
_entity_poly.pdbx_strand_id
1 'polypeptide(L)'
;MNPLEIFLASLLGGLGLALIVVLLRVFFGGMLDGRGDWIQKIKIKKKEGLLERSEAYLKAGDFETVSSFFKSAFYLEQIKSDPRLVERAHNHNLSILGKILAMADRYALHLDNLAIVEDLLGNRSQLMRTFLEKKSARDVLKRKRAGKGKQPPEWALTEFNAQLDELRDRIAVNRRSLESQLEKLLLSIKNVKKADEVTYH
;
A
#
# COMPACT_ATOMS: atom_id res chain seq x y z
N MET A 1 26.44 -7.53 -53.18
CA MET A 1 25.69 -8.41 -52.26
C MET A 1 24.52 -8.98 -53.01
N ASN A 2 24.39 -10.31 -53.02
CA ASN A 2 23.24 -10.95 -53.62
C ASN A 2 21.98 -10.70 -52.77
N PRO A 3 20.79 -10.57 -53.37
CA PRO A 3 19.54 -10.36 -52.62
C PRO A 3 19.29 -11.48 -51.59
N LEU A 4 19.80 -12.69 -51.85
CA LEU A 4 19.75 -13.83 -50.93
C LEU A 4 20.57 -13.61 -49.64
N GLU A 5 21.72 -12.92 -49.74
CA GLU A 5 22.60 -12.62 -48.60
C GLU A 5 21.98 -11.56 -47.67
N ILE A 6 21.33 -10.54 -48.26
CA ILE A 6 20.62 -9.49 -47.53
C ILE A 6 19.43 -10.08 -46.76
N PHE A 7 18.71 -11.03 -47.37
CA PHE A 7 17.59 -11.72 -46.75
C PHE A 7 18.05 -12.59 -45.57
N LEU A 8 19.10 -13.40 -45.75
CA LEU A 8 19.67 -14.25 -44.70
C LEU A 8 20.21 -13.42 -43.52
N ALA A 9 20.92 -12.32 -43.80
CA ALA A 9 21.43 -11.43 -42.76
C ALA A 9 20.30 -10.78 -41.94
N SER A 10 19.21 -10.39 -42.60
CA SER A 10 18.04 -9.81 -41.93
C SER A 10 17.31 -10.83 -41.05
N LEU A 11 17.20 -12.08 -41.53
CA LEU A 11 16.52 -13.17 -40.81
C LEU A 11 17.33 -13.64 -39.58
N LEU A 12 18.65 -13.75 -39.72
CA LEU A 12 19.57 -14.03 -38.61
C LEU A 12 19.63 -12.88 -37.60
N GLY A 13 19.61 -11.63 -38.06
CA GLY A 13 19.51 -10.46 -37.19
C GLY A 13 18.23 -10.45 -36.37
N GLY A 14 17.09 -10.77 -37.00
CA GLY A 14 15.79 -10.89 -36.33
C GLY A 14 15.74 -12.02 -35.30
N LEU A 15 16.29 -13.18 -35.63
CA LEU A 15 16.40 -14.32 -34.70
C LEU A 15 17.31 -14.00 -33.51
N GLY A 16 18.44 -13.31 -33.74
CA GLY A 16 19.33 -12.86 -32.67
C GLY A 16 18.63 -11.89 -31.71
N LEU A 17 17.87 -10.93 -32.25
CA LEU A 17 17.09 -9.98 -31.45
C LEU A 17 16.00 -10.69 -30.63
N ALA A 18 15.28 -11.65 -31.22
CA ALA A 18 14.30 -12.45 -30.51
C ALA A 18 14.92 -13.26 -29.37
N LEU A 19 16.11 -13.85 -29.60
CA LEU A 19 16.83 -14.61 -28.60
C LEU A 19 17.32 -13.73 -27.44
N ILE A 20 17.80 -12.52 -27.73
CA ILE A 20 18.18 -11.52 -26.72
C ILE A 20 16.96 -11.10 -25.90
N VAL A 21 15.80 -10.86 -26.53
CA VAL A 21 14.57 -10.50 -25.81
C VAL A 21 14.09 -11.65 -24.90
N VAL A 22 14.16 -12.90 -25.37
CA VAL A 22 13.83 -14.08 -24.55
C VAL A 22 14.81 -14.22 -23.39
N LEU A 23 16.12 -14.07 -23.62
CA LEU A 23 17.13 -14.12 -22.57
C LEU A 23 16.96 -12.99 -21.56
N LEU A 24 16.72 -11.76 -22.00
CA LEU A 24 16.41 -10.64 -21.12
C LEU A 24 15.15 -10.92 -20.29
N ARG A 25 14.12 -11.52 -20.88
CA ARG A 25 12.88 -11.88 -20.16
C ARG A 25 13.08 -13.03 -19.17
N VAL A 26 13.98 -13.97 -19.45
CA VAL A 26 14.32 -15.09 -18.53
C VAL A 26 15.23 -14.61 -17.39
N PHE A 27 16.26 -13.82 -17.69
CA PHE A 27 17.22 -13.29 -16.70
C PHE A 27 16.63 -12.15 -15.86
N PHE A 28 15.88 -11.23 -16.47
CA PHE A 28 15.26 -10.10 -15.76
C PHE A 28 13.77 -10.31 -15.46
N GLY A 29 13.17 -11.45 -15.82
CA GLY A 29 11.76 -11.74 -15.54
C GLY A 29 11.44 -11.67 -14.05
N GLY A 30 12.31 -12.21 -13.20
CA GLY A 30 12.20 -12.10 -11.75
C GLY A 30 12.42 -10.67 -11.21
N MET A 31 13.09 -9.81 -11.96
CA MET A 31 13.34 -8.40 -11.59
C MET A 31 12.20 -7.47 -12.04
N LEU A 32 11.47 -7.82 -13.11
CA LEU A 32 10.31 -7.09 -13.60
C LEU A 32 9.06 -7.25 -12.71
N ASP A 33 8.90 -8.42 -12.06
CA ASP A 33 7.86 -8.64 -11.04
C ASP A 33 8.04 -7.74 -9.80
N GLY A 34 9.26 -7.24 -9.55
CA GLY A 34 9.59 -6.34 -8.44
C GLY A 34 9.25 -4.86 -8.66
N ARG A 35 8.81 -4.44 -9.86
CA ARG A 35 8.48 -3.02 -10.14
C ARG A 35 7.31 -2.52 -9.29
N GLY A 36 6.30 -3.36 -9.07
CA GLY A 36 5.15 -3.04 -8.23
C GLY A 36 5.53 -2.82 -6.76
N ASP A 37 6.44 -3.63 -6.25
CA ASP A 37 7.00 -3.50 -4.89
C ASP A 37 7.83 -2.24 -4.73
N TRP A 38 8.66 -1.91 -5.73
CA TRP A 38 9.51 -0.72 -5.69
C TRP A 38 8.69 0.57 -5.61
N ILE A 39 7.62 0.68 -6.43
CA ILE A 39 6.72 1.84 -6.38
C ILE A 39 6.05 1.97 -5.00
N GLN A 40 5.58 0.86 -4.43
CA GLN A 40 4.95 0.88 -3.10
C GLN A 40 5.95 1.26 -2.00
N LYS A 41 7.19 0.74 -2.06
CA LYS A 41 8.28 1.11 -1.15
C LYS A 41 8.59 2.60 -1.19
N ILE A 42 8.68 3.19 -2.39
CA ILE A 42 8.89 4.64 -2.54
C ILE A 42 7.73 5.42 -1.95
N LYS A 43 6.49 5.00 -2.20
CA LYS A 43 5.32 5.68 -1.65
C LYS A 43 5.34 5.66 -0.13
N ILE A 44 5.62 4.52 0.50
CA ILE A 44 5.75 4.40 1.96
C ILE A 44 6.88 5.33 2.44
N LYS A 45 8.06 5.30 1.81
CA LYS A 45 9.17 6.19 2.16
C LYS A 45 8.84 7.68 2.04
N LYS A 46 8.07 8.06 1.03
CA LYS A 46 7.58 9.44 0.87
C LYS A 46 6.65 9.82 2.03
N LYS A 47 5.81 8.90 2.49
CA LYS A 47 4.89 9.09 3.62
C LYS A 47 5.66 9.19 4.96
N GLU A 48 6.71 8.38 5.13
CA GLU A 48 7.66 8.48 6.26
C GLU A 48 8.29 9.89 6.30
N GLY A 49 8.77 10.40 5.16
CA GLY A 49 9.34 11.76 5.09
C GLY A 49 8.32 12.89 5.35
N LEU A 50 7.03 12.69 5.08
CA LEU A 50 5.99 13.65 5.47
C LEU A 50 5.80 13.68 6.99
N LEU A 51 5.91 12.52 7.65
CA LEU A 51 5.82 12.42 9.10
C LEU A 51 6.99 13.12 9.78
N GLU A 52 8.21 12.95 9.29
CA GLU A 52 9.40 13.64 9.80
C GLU A 52 9.26 15.16 9.71
N ARG A 53 8.75 15.67 8.57
CA ARG A 53 8.52 17.11 8.38
C ARG A 53 7.48 17.69 9.34
N SER A 54 6.48 16.89 9.74
CA SER A 54 5.46 17.34 10.69
C SER A 54 6.03 17.73 12.06
N GLU A 55 7.18 17.18 12.44
CA GLU A 55 7.80 17.45 13.76
C GLU A 55 8.24 18.91 13.92
N ALA A 56 8.71 19.54 12.83
CA ALA A 56 9.09 20.95 12.87
C ALA A 56 7.86 21.85 13.14
N TYR A 57 6.74 21.57 12.49
CA TYR A 57 5.49 22.30 12.69
C TYR A 57 4.87 22.02 14.06
N LEU A 58 5.01 20.79 14.57
CA LEU A 58 4.58 20.44 15.91
C LEU A 58 5.33 21.23 16.98
N LYS A 59 6.64 21.43 16.82
CA LYS A 59 7.44 22.27 17.71
C LYS A 59 7.07 23.75 17.61
N ALA A 60 6.66 24.21 16.43
CA ALA A 60 6.21 25.58 16.19
C ALA A 60 4.75 25.84 16.64
N GLY A 61 4.02 24.81 17.10
CA GLY A 61 2.61 24.95 17.51
C GLY A 61 1.63 25.15 16.35
N ASP A 62 2.04 24.87 15.10
CA ASP A 62 1.17 24.98 13.93
C ASP A 62 0.33 23.71 13.73
N PHE A 63 -0.72 23.58 14.56
CA PHE A 63 -1.59 22.40 14.58
C PHE A 63 -2.37 22.18 13.28
N GLU A 64 -2.69 23.24 12.53
CA GLU A 64 -3.39 23.12 11.27
C GLU A 64 -2.51 22.41 10.22
N THR A 65 -1.27 22.87 10.11
CA THR A 65 -0.28 22.28 9.20
C THR A 65 0.08 20.86 9.65
N VAL A 66 0.26 20.62 10.96
CA VAL A 66 0.50 19.27 11.50
C VAL A 66 -0.63 18.30 11.15
N SER A 67 -1.89 18.71 11.34
CA SER A 67 -3.06 17.90 11.01
C SER A 67 -3.11 17.55 9.51
N SER A 68 -2.77 18.52 8.65
CA SER A 68 -2.65 18.30 7.20
C SER A 68 -1.54 17.30 6.84
N PHE A 69 -0.37 17.40 7.49
CA PHE A 69 0.73 16.45 7.32
C PHE A 69 0.33 15.06 7.78
N PHE A 70 -0.31 14.90 8.95
CA PHE A 70 -0.79 13.59 9.41
C PHE A 70 -1.80 12.98 8.43
N LYS A 71 -2.81 13.74 7.98
CA LYS A 71 -3.77 13.27 6.95
C LYS A 71 -3.05 12.73 5.73
N SER A 72 -2.01 13.44 5.29
CA SER A 72 -1.21 13.09 4.13
C SER A 72 -0.18 11.99 4.38
N ALA A 73 0.22 11.74 5.62
CA ALA A 73 1.23 10.76 5.99
C ALA A 73 0.65 9.34 6.15
N PHE A 74 -0.65 9.19 6.44
CA PHE A 74 -1.26 7.86 6.46
C PHE A 74 -1.14 7.15 5.10
N TYR A 75 -0.74 5.88 5.16
CA TYR A 75 -0.69 4.99 4.01
C TYR A 75 -1.95 4.10 4.01
N LEU A 76 -2.93 4.47 3.18
CA LEU A 76 -4.21 3.75 3.07
C LEU A 76 -4.40 3.07 1.71
N GLU A 77 -3.39 3.08 0.83
CA GLU A 77 -3.47 2.39 -0.46
C GLU A 77 -3.43 0.86 -0.28
N GLN A 78 -3.98 0.12 -1.25
CA GLN A 78 -3.92 -1.34 -1.24
C GLN A 78 -2.55 -1.84 -1.68
N ILE A 79 -1.93 -2.69 -0.85
CA ILE A 79 -0.70 -3.42 -1.14
C ILE A 79 -1.06 -4.72 -1.85
N LYS A 80 -0.45 -4.97 -3.02
CA LYS A 80 -0.88 -6.04 -3.94
C LYS A 80 0.16 -7.14 -4.16
N SER A 81 1.32 -7.03 -3.55
CA SER A 81 2.51 -7.76 -3.98
C SER A 81 3.25 -8.46 -2.83
N ASP A 82 3.60 -7.76 -1.74
CA ASP A 82 4.41 -8.32 -0.65
C ASP A 82 3.75 -8.14 0.74
N PRO A 83 3.49 -9.23 1.49
CA PRO A 83 2.98 -9.16 2.87
C PRO A 83 3.86 -8.35 3.82
N ARG A 84 5.18 -8.33 3.62
CA ARG A 84 6.10 -7.55 4.47
C ARG A 84 5.85 -6.04 4.33
N LEU A 85 5.42 -5.59 3.15
CA LEU A 85 5.02 -4.20 2.95
C LEU A 85 3.74 -3.86 3.72
N VAL A 86 2.83 -4.82 3.90
CA VAL A 86 1.63 -4.63 4.72
C VAL A 86 2.02 -4.34 6.16
N GLU A 87 2.96 -5.12 6.72
CA GLU A 87 3.45 -4.90 8.09
C GLU A 87 4.14 -3.54 8.21
N ARG A 88 5.01 -3.19 7.25
CA ARG A 88 5.67 -1.89 7.25
C ARG A 88 4.67 -0.73 7.20
N ALA A 89 3.67 -0.81 6.34
CA ALA A 89 2.64 0.22 6.23
C ALA A 89 1.80 0.32 7.52
N HIS A 90 1.49 -0.81 8.15
CA HIS A 90 0.80 -0.85 9.43
C HIS A 90 1.63 -0.19 10.54
N ASN A 91 2.91 -0.58 10.70
CA ASN A 91 3.80 -0.01 11.70
C ASN A 91 4.04 1.49 11.50
N HIS A 92 4.14 1.93 10.23
CA HIS A 92 4.19 3.36 9.89
C HIS A 92 2.92 4.08 10.35
N ASN A 93 1.74 3.56 10.05
CA ASN A 93 0.48 4.16 10.48
C ASN A 93 0.33 4.18 12.02
N LEU A 94 0.77 3.14 12.73
CA LEU A 94 0.83 3.12 14.20
C LEU A 94 1.81 4.16 14.75
N SER A 95 2.95 4.37 14.08
CA SER A 95 3.89 5.43 14.46
C SER A 95 3.27 6.82 14.35
N ILE A 96 2.40 7.06 13.35
CA ILE A 96 1.64 8.31 13.25
C ILE A 96 0.67 8.43 14.42
N LEU A 97 -0.08 7.36 14.76
CA LEU A 97 -0.97 7.37 15.91
C LEU A 97 -0.24 7.63 17.23
N GLY A 98 0.94 7.03 17.43
CA GLY A 98 1.77 7.29 18.61
C GLY A 98 2.17 8.76 18.72
N LYS A 99 2.47 9.43 17.60
CA LYS A 99 2.74 10.87 17.58
C LYS A 99 1.49 11.72 17.86
N ILE A 100 0.33 11.32 17.35
CA ILE A 100 -0.95 11.96 17.66
C ILE A 100 -1.28 11.83 19.15
N LEU A 101 -1.07 10.65 19.74
CA LEU A 101 -1.29 10.40 21.16
C LEU A 101 -0.34 11.22 22.03
N ALA A 102 0.96 11.21 21.75
CA ALA A 102 1.93 12.00 22.49
C ALA A 102 1.63 13.52 22.44
N MET A 103 1.11 13.99 21.30
CA MET A 103 0.61 15.36 21.17
C MET A 103 -0.66 15.58 21.99
N ALA A 104 -1.60 14.63 21.96
CA ALA A 104 -2.81 14.72 22.77
C ALA A 104 -2.50 14.80 24.26
N ASP A 105 -1.58 13.98 24.76
CA ASP A 105 -1.14 14.05 26.16
C ASP A 105 -0.51 15.41 26.49
N ARG A 106 0.35 15.92 25.60
CA ARG A 106 1.03 17.20 25.81
C ARG A 106 0.08 18.41 25.85
N TYR A 107 -0.99 18.38 25.07
CA TYR A 107 -1.94 19.49 24.93
C TYR A 107 -3.31 19.18 25.57
N ALA A 108 -3.40 18.14 26.41
CA ALA A 108 -4.62 17.69 27.09
C ALA A 108 -5.83 17.48 26.15
N LEU A 109 -5.59 16.83 25.01
CA LEU A 109 -6.62 16.60 23.99
C LEU A 109 -7.37 15.31 24.25
N HIS A 110 -8.69 15.37 24.07
CA HIS A 110 -9.51 14.17 24.06
C HIS A 110 -9.62 13.60 22.64
N LEU A 111 -9.27 12.33 22.48
CA LEU A 111 -9.28 11.61 21.20
C LEU A 111 -10.35 10.50 21.21
N ASP A 112 -11.63 10.89 21.16
CA ASP A 112 -12.79 10.01 21.32
C ASP A 112 -12.74 8.73 20.47
N ASN A 113 -12.22 8.83 19.25
CA ASN A 113 -12.28 7.77 18.26
C ASN A 113 -10.91 7.12 17.97
N LEU A 114 -9.90 7.33 18.83
CA LEU A 114 -8.56 6.77 18.63
C LEU A 114 -8.57 5.24 18.56
N ALA A 115 -9.26 4.58 19.51
CA ALA A 115 -9.37 3.13 19.56
C ALA A 115 -10.01 2.55 18.28
N ILE A 116 -11.05 3.23 17.76
CA ILE A 116 -11.71 2.83 16.51
C ILE A 116 -10.74 2.90 15.33
N VAL A 117 -9.90 3.93 15.27
CA VAL A 117 -8.89 4.07 14.21
C VAL A 117 -7.84 2.95 14.29
N GLU A 118 -7.36 2.65 15.50
CA GLU A 118 -6.39 1.56 15.73
C GLU A 118 -6.95 0.20 15.28
N ASP A 119 -8.17 -0.13 15.71
CA ASP A 119 -8.86 -1.37 15.32
C ASP A 119 -9.04 -1.46 13.80
N LEU A 120 -9.43 -0.35 13.16
CA LEU A 120 -9.59 -0.31 11.72
C LEU A 120 -8.26 -0.49 10.98
N LEU A 121 -7.14 0.03 11.50
CA LEU A 121 -5.79 -0.19 10.95
C LEU A 121 -5.34 -1.65 11.12
N GLY A 122 -5.64 -2.27 12.27
CA GLY A 122 -5.40 -3.69 12.52
C GLY A 122 -6.18 -4.56 11.54
N ASN A 123 -7.50 -4.33 11.44
CA ASN A 123 -8.37 -5.03 10.50
C ASN A 123 -7.90 -4.84 9.04
N ARG A 124 -7.47 -3.63 8.67
CA ARG A 124 -6.92 -3.34 7.35
C ARG A 124 -5.72 -4.23 7.02
N SER A 125 -4.75 -4.29 7.94
CA SER A 125 -3.55 -5.11 7.81
C SER A 125 -3.93 -6.58 7.61
N GLN A 126 -4.85 -7.09 8.42
CA GLN A 126 -5.33 -8.47 8.33
C GLN A 126 -6.00 -8.76 6.99
N LEU A 127 -6.92 -7.91 6.53
CA LEU A 127 -7.59 -8.06 5.23
C LEU A 127 -6.60 -8.09 4.06
N MET A 128 -5.58 -7.22 4.09
CA MET A 128 -4.54 -7.22 3.06
C MET A 128 -3.68 -8.49 3.08
N ARG A 129 -3.31 -8.99 4.25
CA ARG A 129 -2.58 -10.27 4.37
C ARG A 129 -3.40 -11.42 3.80
N THR A 130 -4.65 -11.55 4.22
CA THR A 130 -5.56 -12.60 3.71
C THR A 130 -5.75 -12.50 2.20
N PHE A 131 -5.86 -11.29 1.65
CA PHE A 131 -5.92 -11.08 0.19
C PHE A 131 -4.67 -11.63 -0.52
N LEU A 132 -3.47 -11.32 -0.01
CA LEU A 132 -2.21 -11.78 -0.60
C LEU A 132 -2.03 -13.30 -0.48
N GLU A 133 -2.40 -13.88 0.67
CA GLU A 133 -2.37 -15.32 0.90
C GLU A 133 -3.30 -16.07 -0.06
N LYS A 134 -4.55 -15.61 -0.19
CA LYS A 134 -5.53 -16.20 -1.12
C LYS A 134 -5.07 -16.08 -2.57
N LYS A 135 -4.50 -14.92 -2.96
CA LYS A 135 -3.94 -14.70 -4.29
C LYS A 135 -2.77 -15.67 -4.55
N SER A 136 -1.86 -15.81 -3.60
CA SER A 136 -0.72 -16.73 -3.67
C SER A 136 -1.18 -18.18 -3.80
N ALA A 137 -2.15 -18.61 -3.00
CA ALA A 137 -2.72 -19.96 -3.05
C ALA A 137 -3.32 -20.28 -4.43
N ARG A 138 -4.08 -19.35 -5.01
CA ARG A 138 -4.61 -19.46 -6.37
C ARG A 138 -3.49 -19.60 -7.41
N ASP A 139 -2.45 -18.77 -7.30
CA ASP A 139 -1.34 -18.75 -8.25
C ASP A 139 -0.46 -20.02 -8.13
N VAL A 140 -0.30 -20.57 -6.92
CA VAL A 140 0.31 -21.88 -6.68
C VAL A 140 -0.51 -23.01 -7.29
N LEU A 141 -1.83 -23.01 -7.14
CA LEU A 141 -2.73 -24.00 -7.77
C LEU A 141 -2.57 -23.98 -9.30
N LYS A 142 -2.58 -22.79 -9.91
CA LYS A 142 -2.38 -22.62 -11.35
C LYS A 142 -1.05 -23.20 -11.81
N ARG A 143 0.05 -22.83 -11.14
CA ARG A 143 1.40 -23.32 -11.47
C ARG A 143 1.52 -24.84 -11.31
N LYS A 144 1.01 -25.41 -10.21
CA LYS A 144 1.06 -26.86 -9.93
C LYS A 144 0.29 -27.68 -10.96
N ARG A 145 -0.84 -27.16 -11.46
CA ARG A 145 -1.65 -27.82 -12.49
C ARG A 145 -0.99 -27.71 -13.86
N ALA A 146 -0.53 -26.50 -14.23
CA ALA A 146 0.19 -26.26 -15.48
C ALA A 146 1.45 -27.13 -15.60
N GLY A 147 2.24 -27.28 -14.52
CA GLY A 147 3.41 -28.17 -14.51
C GLY A 147 3.09 -29.66 -14.69
N LYS A 148 1.81 -30.07 -14.57
CA LYS A 148 1.32 -31.41 -14.87
C LYS A 148 0.61 -31.50 -16.23
N GLY A 149 0.67 -30.45 -17.05
CA GLY A 149 -0.09 -30.35 -18.30
C GLY A 149 -1.60 -30.33 -18.11
N LYS A 150 -2.09 -30.04 -16.90
CA LYS A 150 -3.52 -30.00 -16.57
C LYS A 150 -3.97 -28.57 -16.31
N GLN A 151 -5.21 -28.26 -16.66
CA GLN A 151 -5.84 -27.01 -16.20
C GLN A 151 -6.39 -27.18 -14.78
N PRO A 152 -6.41 -26.13 -13.96
CA PRO A 152 -7.20 -26.11 -12.73
C PRO A 152 -8.69 -26.31 -13.07
N PRO A 153 -9.47 -26.98 -12.21
CA PRO A 153 -10.91 -27.02 -12.37
C PRO A 153 -11.50 -25.60 -12.39
N GLU A 154 -12.44 -25.34 -13.29
CA GLU A 154 -13.04 -24.02 -13.48
C GLU A 154 -13.73 -23.51 -12.20
N TRP A 155 -14.52 -24.37 -11.56
CA TRP A 155 -15.20 -24.05 -10.30
C TRP A 155 -14.25 -23.52 -9.21
N ALA A 156 -13.04 -24.09 -9.13
CA ALA A 156 -12.05 -23.69 -8.12
C ALA A 156 -11.50 -22.29 -8.42
N LEU A 157 -11.27 -21.96 -9.70
CA LEU A 157 -10.81 -20.62 -10.10
C LEU A 157 -11.89 -19.57 -9.87
N THR A 158 -13.15 -19.90 -10.18
CA THR A 158 -14.29 -19.03 -9.94
C THR A 158 -14.45 -18.72 -8.45
N GLU A 159 -14.35 -19.74 -7.59
CA GLU A 159 -14.40 -19.57 -6.14
C GLU A 159 -13.27 -18.67 -5.62
N PHE A 160 -12.02 -18.91 -6.05
CA PHE A 160 -10.90 -18.05 -5.65
C PHE A 160 -11.09 -16.60 -6.10
N ASN A 161 -11.61 -16.38 -7.31
CA ASN A 161 -11.82 -15.03 -7.81
C ASN A 161 -12.93 -14.32 -7.03
N ALA A 162 -14.04 -15.01 -6.73
CA ALA A 162 -15.12 -14.47 -5.91
C ALA A 162 -14.62 -14.07 -4.50
N GLN A 163 -13.83 -14.92 -3.84
CA GLN A 163 -13.23 -14.61 -2.54
C GLN A 163 -12.26 -13.41 -2.62
N LEU A 164 -11.49 -13.30 -3.70
CA LEU A 164 -10.57 -12.18 -3.91
C LEU A 164 -11.31 -10.86 -4.16
N ASP A 165 -12.46 -10.90 -4.84
CA ASP A 165 -13.30 -9.73 -5.08
C ASP A 165 -13.98 -9.28 -3.78
N GLU A 166 -14.55 -10.20 -3.01
CA GLU A 166 -15.09 -9.90 -1.67
C GLU A 166 -14.04 -9.23 -0.77
N LEU A 167 -12.81 -9.74 -0.75
CA LEU A 167 -11.71 -9.15 0.02
C LEU A 167 -11.36 -7.74 -0.48
N ARG A 168 -11.40 -7.47 -1.79
CA ARG A 168 -11.17 -6.12 -2.33
C ARG A 168 -12.26 -5.15 -1.85
N ASP A 169 -13.51 -5.57 -1.89
CA ASP A 169 -14.64 -4.75 -1.43
C ASP A 169 -14.52 -4.44 0.06
N ARG A 170 -14.19 -5.44 0.88
CA ARG A 170 -13.95 -5.26 2.32
C ARG A 170 -12.78 -4.30 2.59
N ILE A 171 -11.68 -4.41 1.85
CA ILE A 171 -10.54 -3.48 1.95
C ILE A 171 -10.96 -2.05 1.57
N ALA A 172 -11.82 -1.89 0.57
CA ALA A 172 -12.32 -0.59 0.12
C ALA A 172 -13.30 0.04 1.12
N VAL A 173 -14.21 -0.75 1.70
CA VAL A 173 -15.10 -0.33 2.79
C VAL A 173 -14.29 0.11 4.01
N ASN A 174 -13.35 -0.72 4.46
CA ASN A 174 -12.47 -0.39 5.58
C ASN A 174 -11.67 0.89 5.31
N ARG A 175 -11.19 1.12 4.08
CA ARG A 175 -10.50 2.36 3.71
C ARG A 175 -11.39 3.59 3.92
N ARG A 176 -12.64 3.56 3.44
CA ARG A 176 -13.58 4.67 3.59
C ARG A 176 -13.90 4.93 5.07
N SER A 177 -14.09 3.88 5.86
CA SER A 177 -14.26 3.99 7.30
C SER A 177 -13.05 4.64 7.98
N LEU A 178 -11.82 4.23 7.61
CA LEU A 178 -10.59 4.84 8.11
C LEU A 178 -10.49 6.31 7.73
N GLU A 179 -10.73 6.67 6.47
CA GLU A 179 -10.68 8.06 6.01
C GLU A 179 -11.65 8.95 6.81
N SER A 180 -12.87 8.47 7.05
CA SER A 180 -13.86 9.18 7.86
C SER A 180 -13.45 9.32 9.33
N GLN A 181 -12.95 8.25 9.96
CA GLN A 181 -12.54 8.29 11.36
C GLN A 181 -11.27 9.13 11.56
N LEU A 182 -10.31 9.03 10.64
CA LEU A 182 -9.12 9.88 10.65
C LEU A 182 -9.47 11.35 10.50
N GLU A 183 -10.46 11.69 9.68
CA GLU A 183 -10.91 13.07 9.55
C GLU A 183 -11.47 13.62 10.87
N LYS A 184 -12.29 12.82 11.58
CA LYS A 184 -12.79 13.19 12.92
C LYS A 184 -11.66 13.35 13.93
N LEU A 185 -10.72 12.40 13.97
CA LEU A 185 -9.56 12.42 14.86
C LEU A 185 -8.67 13.65 14.61
N LEU A 186 -8.45 14.00 13.34
CA LEU A 186 -7.60 15.12 12.96
C LEU A 186 -8.29 16.48 13.13
N LEU A 187 -9.63 16.50 13.19
CA LEU A 187 -10.40 17.71 13.47
C LEU A 187 -10.34 18.09 14.96
N SER A 188 -10.36 17.12 15.88
CA SER A 188 -10.18 17.41 17.31
C SER A 188 -8.81 18.07 17.58
N ILE A 189 -7.78 17.67 16.85
CA ILE A 189 -6.43 18.28 16.88
C ILE A 189 -6.43 19.73 16.37
N LYS A 190 -7.25 20.07 15.36
CA LYS A 190 -7.29 21.44 14.83
C LYS A 190 -7.97 22.41 15.80
N ASN A 191 -8.92 21.93 16.58
CA ASN A 191 -9.73 22.78 17.46
C ASN A 191 -8.99 23.22 18.74
N VAL A 192 -7.79 22.71 18.99
CA VAL A 192 -6.94 23.04 20.15
C VAL A 192 -6.64 24.52 20.23
N LYS A 193 -6.27 25.13 19.10
CA LYS A 193 -5.91 26.54 19.02
C LYS A 193 -7.07 27.48 19.37
N LYS A 194 -8.32 27.03 19.21
CA LYS A 194 -9.52 27.83 19.52
C LYS A 194 -9.85 27.85 21.02
N ALA A 195 -9.40 26.85 21.78
CA ALA A 195 -9.72 26.76 23.21
C ALA A 195 -8.86 27.72 24.05
N ASP A 196 -7.60 27.94 23.66
CA ASP A 196 -6.67 28.86 24.35
C ASP A 196 -6.95 30.36 24.06
N GLU A 197 -7.74 30.68 23.03
CA GLU A 197 -8.12 32.07 22.68
C GLU A 197 -9.39 32.58 23.40
N VAL A 198 -9.97 31.80 24.33
CA VAL A 198 -11.09 32.26 25.17
C VAL A 198 -10.56 33.26 26.20
N THR A 199 -10.44 34.51 25.77
CA THR A 199 -10.15 35.66 26.61
C THR A 199 -11.38 35.91 27.48
N TYR A 200 -11.28 35.72 28.80
CA TYR A 200 -12.30 36.16 29.74
C TYR A 200 -12.39 37.70 29.63
N HIS A 201 -13.50 38.20 29.09
CA HIS A 201 -13.92 39.58 29.24
C HIS A 201 -14.78 39.74 30.48
#